data_AF-A0A959CAT1-F1
#
_entry.id   AF-A0A959CAT1-F1
#
_cell.length_a   1.000
_cell.length_b   1.000
_cell.length_c   1.000
_cell.angle_alpha   90.00
_cell.angle_beta   90.00
_cell.angle_gamma   90.00
#
_symmetry.space_group_name_H-M   'P 1'
#
loop_
_entity.id
_entity.type
_entity.pdbx_description
1 polymer ?
#
loop_
_entity_poly.entity_id
_entity_poly.type
_entity_poly.pdbx_seq_one_letter_code
_entity_poly.pdbx_strand_id
1 'polypeptide(L)'
;FRTLPYLFQQWGPVLAAVAGLAWFGLLFFAGVTSSLAMGTPIMGFLRDEFGLSRERAAWTFGATVLILGAPTVFFFQYGVFDEYDFWAGTVSLVVFAMFEIILFAWVFGMDNGWAEINRNADMKVPAAFKFIIKYITPVILISVFLGSLLIDGGIIDQVTNKALHEELAATTDPVQRAFLEEKRMFVNGSRMLLVLIFAAIGFLVYRAQQLRDRNGGQRLERA
;
A
#
# COMPACT_ATOMS: atom_id res chain seq x y z
N PHE A 1 16.19 10.57 9.25
CA PHE A 1 17.10 11.33 8.37
C PHE A 1 17.74 12.57 9.01
N ARG A 2 17.29 13.09 10.17
CA ARG A 2 17.94 14.23 10.84
C ARG A 2 18.70 13.86 12.12
N THR A 3 18.03 13.20 13.06
CA THR A 3 18.58 12.92 14.40
C THR A 3 19.79 11.99 14.39
N LEU A 4 19.72 10.84 13.69
CA LEU A 4 20.83 9.88 13.64
C LEU A 4 22.09 10.44 12.93
N PRO A 5 21.98 11.07 11.74
CA PRO A 5 23.14 11.71 11.12
C PRO A 5 23.75 12.82 11.98
N TYR A 6 22.92 13.59 12.69
CA TYR A 6 23.40 14.58 13.66
C TYR A 6 24.20 13.93 14.80
N LEU A 7 23.74 12.79 15.31
CA LEU A 7 24.45 12.04 16.34
C LEU A 7 25.80 11.52 15.83
N PHE A 8 25.88 11.03 14.59
CA PHE A 8 27.14 10.58 13.99
C PHE A 8 28.19 11.70 13.91
N GLN A 9 27.77 12.94 13.64
CA GLN A 9 28.67 14.09 13.62
C GLN A 9 29.38 14.33 14.96
N GLN A 10 28.78 13.92 16.08
CA GLN A 10 29.38 14.03 17.41
C GLN A 10 30.55 13.06 17.64
N TRP A 11 30.72 12.04 16.80
CA TRP A 11 31.77 11.03 16.92
C TRP A 11 33.07 11.40 16.17
N GLY A 12 33.11 12.59 15.57
CA GLY A 12 34.23 13.07 14.77
C GLY A 12 34.14 12.70 13.29
N PRO A 13 34.91 13.37 12.41
CA PRO A 13 34.67 13.36 10.96
C PRO A 13 34.74 11.98 10.30
N VAL A 14 35.73 11.16 10.70
CA VAL A 14 35.99 9.86 10.08
C VAL A 14 34.91 8.85 10.48
N LEU A 15 34.61 8.74 11.77
CA LEU A 15 33.56 7.83 12.26
C LEU A 15 32.17 8.26 11.78
N ALA A 16 31.91 9.56 11.68
CA ALA A 16 30.66 10.07 11.13
C ALA A 16 30.45 9.62 9.67
N ALA A 17 31.49 9.71 8.83
CA ALA A 17 31.42 9.31 7.44
C ALA A 17 31.20 7.80 7.28
N VAL A 18 31.94 6.97 8.04
CA VAL A 18 31.79 5.50 8.01
C VAL A 18 30.41 5.08 8.52
N ALA A 19 29.96 5.62 9.66
CA ALA A 19 28.65 5.31 10.23
C ALA A 19 27.52 5.78 9.31
N GLY A 20 27.65 6.96 8.70
CA GLY A 20 26.71 7.48 7.72
C GLY A 20 26.60 6.57 6.49
N LEU A 21 27.73 6.17 5.90
CA LEU A 21 27.75 5.26 4.75
C LEU A 21 27.13 3.90 5.11
N ALA A 22 27.49 3.32 6.25
CA ALA A 22 26.95 2.05 6.70
C ALA A 22 25.43 2.12 6.96
N TRP A 23 24.98 3.18 7.64
CA TRP A 23 23.56 3.38 7.97
C TRP A 23 22.71 3.60 6.73
N PHE A 24 23.09 4.54 5.85
CA PHE A 24 22.33 4.81 4.64
C PHE A 24 22.48 3.70 3.60
N GLY A 25 23.64 3.04 3.54
CA GLY A 25 23.83 1.83 2.74
C GLY A 25 22.89 0.72 3.17
N LEU A 26 22.75 0.47 4.47
CA LEU A 26 21.80 -0.49 5.01
C LEU A 26 20.35 -0.13 4.62
N LEU A 27 19.94 1.13 4.83
CA LEU A 27 18.59 1.58 4.47
C LEU A 27 18.34 1.46 2.96
N PHE A 28 19.35 1.71 2.14
CA PHE A 28 19.26 1.55 0.69
C PHE A 28 19.01 0.08 0.30
N PHE A 29 19.82 -0.85 0.81
CA PHE A 29 19.61 -2.27 0.52
C PHE A 29 18.27 -2.79 1.05
N ALA A 30 17.87 -2.38 2.26
CA ALA A 30 16.57 -2.73 2.83
C ALA A 30 15.39 -2.19 1.98
N GLY A 31 15.50 -0.95 1.48
CA GLY A 31 14.50 -0.35 0.60
C GLY A 31 14.40 -1.06 -0.75
N VAL A 32 15.54 -1.47 -1.33
CA VAL A 32 15.57 -2.19 -2.62
C VAL A 32 14.90 -3.55 -2.49
N THR A 33 15.21 -4.34 -1.46
CA THR A 33 14.61 -5.68 -1.31
C THR A 33 13.10 -5.62 -1.03
N SER A 34 12.65 -4.66 -0.22
CA SER A 34 11.22 -4.46 0.06
C SER A 34 10.45 -4.01 -1.19
N SER A 35 10.97 -3.06 -1.96
CA SER A 35 10.29 -2.57 -3.17
C SER A 35 10.20 -3.63 -4.26
N LEU A 36 11.22 -4.48 -4.40
CA LEU A 36 11.17 -5.63 -5.31
C LEU A 36 10.13 -6.68 -4.90
N ALA A 37 9.99 -6.96 -3.59
CA ALA A 37 8.96 -7.87 -3.09
C ALA A 37 7.55 -7.34 -3.40
N MET A 38 7.30 -6.05 -3.17
CA MET A 38 6.01 -5.41 -3.47
C MET A 38 5.68 -5.36 -4.97
N GLY A 39 6.68 -5.35 -5.86
CA GLY A 39 6.46 -5.42 -7.31
C GLY A 39 6.10 -6.82 -7.82
N THR A 40 6.39 -7.87 -7.06
CA THR A 40 6.21 -9.26 -7.50
C THR A 40 4.74 -9.62 -7.81
N PRO A 41 3.73 -9.22 -7.00
CA PRO A 41 2.32 -9.47 -7.34
C PRO A 41 1.87 -8.81 -8.64
N ILE A 42 2.27 -7.56 -8.90
CA ILE A 42 1.90 -6.84 -10.14
C ILE A 42 2.53 -7.52 -11.36
N MET A 43 3.80 -7.90 -11.22
CA MET A 43 4.53 -8.66 -12.23
C MET A 43 3.88 -10.02 -12.51
N GLY A 44 3.41 -10.72 -11.47
CA GLY A 44 2.65 -11.96 -11.59
C GLY A 44 1.36 -11.75 -12.38
N PHE A 45 0.54 -10.78 -11.96
CA PHE A 45 -0.70 -10.42 -12.64
C PHE A 45 -0.52 -10.14 -14.15
N LEU A 46 0.47 -9.31 -14.51
CA LEU A 46 0.74 -9.00 -15.93
C LEU A 46 1.18 -10.22 -16.74
N ARG A 47 1.90 -11.15 -16.13
CA ARG A 47 2.40 -12.35 -16.80
C ARG A 47 1.31 -13.41 -16.92
N ASP A 48 0.55 -13.63 -15.85
CA ASP A 48 -0.41 -14.72 -15.76
C ASP A 48 -1.70 -14.39 -16.50
N GLU A 49 -2.18 -13.14 -16.42
CA GLU A 49 -3.45 -12.74 -17.04
C GLU A 49 -3.29 -12.17 -18.46
N PHE A 50 -2.18 -11.47 -18.73
CA PHE A 50 -1.93 -10.84 -20.03
C PHE A 50 -0.84 -11.52 -20.85
N GLY A 51 -0.17 -12.55 -20.32
CA GLY A 51 0.84 -13.31 -21.05
C GLY A 51 2.12 -12.52 -21.36
N LEU A 52 2.41 -11.43 -20.63
CA LEU A 52 3.62 -10.64 -20.88
C LEU A 52 4.88 -11.46 -20.57
N SER A 53 5.94 -11.25 -21.36
CA SER A 53 7.26 -11.75 -20.99
C SER A 53 7.75 -11.05 -19.72
N ARG A 54 8.61 -11.73 -18.94
CA ARG A 54 9.15 -11.20 -17.69
C ARG A 54 9.79 -9.81 -17.87
N GLU A 55 10.54 -9.62 -18.95
CA GLU A 55 11.21 -8.35 -19.25
C GLU A 55 10.21 -7.23 -19.55
N ARG A 56 9.19 -7.50 -20.38
CA ARG A 56 8.17 -6.51 -20.70
C ARG A 56 7.35 -6.12 -19.48
N ALA A 57 6.95 -7.10 -18.66
CA ALA A 57 6.26 -6.83 -17.41
C ALA A 57 7.10 -5.93 -16.49
N ALA A 58 8.43 -6.15 -16.42
CA ALA A 58 9.31 -5.38 -15.54
C ALA A 58 9.43 -3.92 -15.98
N TRP A 59 9.58 -3.69 -17.28
CA TRP A 59 9.58 -2.34 -17.85
C TRP A 59 8.23 -1.64 -17.66
N THR A 60 7.11 -2.35 -17.87
CA THR A 60 5.77 -1.80 -17.61
C THR A 60 5.62 -1.42 -16.14
N PHE A 61 5.95 -2.31 -15.20
CA PHE A 61 5.90 -2.03 -13.77
C PHE A 61 6.77 -0.82 -13.40
N GLY A 62 8.03 -0.78 -13.84
CA GLY A 62 8.95 0.31 -13.55
C GLY A 62 8.47 1.66 -14.09
N ALA A 63 7.99 1.69 -15.33
CA ALA A 63 7.43 2.91 -15.93
C ALA A 63 6.16 3.37 -15.20
N THR A 64 5.27 2.45 -14.82
CA THR A 64 4.06 2.77 -14.05
C THR A 64 4.41 3.34 -12.68
N VAL A 65 5.33 2.73 -11.94
CA VAL A 65 5.77 3.23 -10.63
C VAL A 65 6.45 4.60 -10.76
N LEU A 66 7.27 4.80 -11.80
CA LEU A 66 7.91 6.10 -12.04
C LEU A 66 6.88 7.20 -12.29
N ILE A 67 5.89 6.96 -13.17
CA ILE A 67 4.87 7.94 -13.52
C ILE A 67 3.95 8.23 -12.33
N LEU A 68 3.45 7.19 -11.66
CA LEU A 68 2.50 7.34 -10.56
C LEU A 68 3.16 7.79 -9.25
N GLY A 69 4.46 7.52 -9.09
CA GLY A 69 5.26 7.93 -7.94
C GLY A 69 5.83 9.35 -8.06
N ALA A 70 6.04 9.87 -9.28
CA ALA A 70 6.59 11.22 -9.50
C ALA A 70 5.85 12.35 -8.73
N PRO A 71 4.51 12.38 -8.62
CA PRO A 71 3.80 13.39 -7.82
C PRO A 71 4.24 13.44 -6.36
N THR A 72 4.59 12.29 -5.77
CA THR A 72 5.02 12.23 -4.36
C THR A 72 6.35 12.93 -4.13
N VAL A 73 7.22 12.99 -5.15
CA VAL A 73 8.52 13.64 -5.10
C VAL A 73 8.38 15.13 -5.44
N PHE A 74 7.69 15.47 -6.53
CA PHE A 74 7.59 16.85 -6.99
C PHE A 74 6.69 17.72 -6.11
N PHE A 75 5.66 17.13 -5.49
CA PHE A 75 4.68 17.84 -4.67
C PHE A 75 4.74 17.41 -3.20
N PHE A 76 5.91 16.93 -2.74
CA PHE A 76 6.13 16.48 -1.37
C PHE A 76 5.73 17.55 -0.33
N GLN A 77 6.07 18.82 -0.59
CA GLN A 77 5.75 19.94 0.30
C GLN A 77 4.25 20.18 0.50
N TYR A 78 3.41 19.71 -0.42
CA TYR A 78 1.96 19.84 -0.38
C TYR A 78 1.28 18.60 0.24
N GLY A 79 2.03 17.66 0.82
CA GLY A 79 1.48 16.50 1.50
C GLY A 79 1.00 15.37 0.58
N VAL A 80 1.39 15.37 -0.71
CA VAL A 80 0.99 14.30 -1.65
C VAL A 80 1.54 12.93 -1.22
N PHE A 81 2.77 12.89 -0.69
CA PHE A 81 3.35 11.67 -0.14
C PHE A 81 2.56 11.16 1.07
N ASP A 82 2.18 12.05 1.97
CA ASP A 82 1.42 11.71 3.19
C ASP A 82 0.05 11.11 2.83
N GLU A 83 -0.61 11.62 1.79
CA GLU A 83 -1.86 11.04 1.29
C GLU A 83 -1.68 9.63 0.73
N TYR A 84 -0.61 9.39 -0.05
CA TYR A 84 -0.33 8.06 -0.57
C TYR A 84 -0.06 7.06 0.57
N ASP A 85 0.74 7.46 1.55
CA ASP A 85 1.09 6.63 2.70
C ASP A 85 -0.14 6.33 3.59
N PHE A 86 -0.97 7.34 3.85
CA PHE A 86 -2.20 7.16 4.63
C PHE A 86 -3.16 6.19 3.93
N TRP A 87 -3.48 6.41 2.66
CA TRP A 87 -4.48 5.60 1.97
C TRP A 87 -3.99 4.19 1.63
N ALA A 88 -2.76 4.05 1.11
CA ALA A 88 -2.23 2.76 0.69
C ALA A 88 -1.52 2.01 1.83
N GLY A 89 -0.68 2.70 2.59
CA GLY A 89 0.15 2.12 3.64
C GLY A 89 -0.55 1.96 5.00
N THR A 90 -1.59 2.75 5.29
CA THR A 90 -2.30 2.67 6.57
C THR A 90 -3.70 2.08 6.42
N VAL A 91 -4.58 2.72 5.65
CA VAL A 91 -5.99 2.33 5.54
C VAL A 91 -6.14 1.03 4.74
N SER A 92 -5.59 0.97 3.53
CA SER A 92 -5.76 -0.18 2.64
C SER A 92 -5.20 -1.46 3.25
N LEU A 93 -4.03 -1.41 3.92
CA LEU A 93 -3.47 -2.59 4.58
C LEU A 93 -4.45 -3.23 5.58
N VAL A 94 -5.09 -2.42 6.43
CA VAL A 94 -6.05 -2.92 7.42
C VAL A 94 -7.31 -3.43 6.74
N VAL A 95 -7.84 -2.70 5.76
CA VAL A 95 -9.08 -3.05 5.05
C VAL A 95 -8.92 -4.35 4.25
N PHE A 96 -7.83 -4.50 3.49
CA PHE A 96 -7.55 -5.72 2.74
C PHE A 96 -7.28 -6.90 3.66
N ALA A 97 -6.47 -6.74 4.71
CA ALA A 97 -6.24 -7.82 5.68
C ALA A 97 -7.54 -8.27 6.36
N MET A 98 -8.44 -7.33 6.66
CA MET A 98 -9.76 -7.62 7.21
C MET A 98 -10.62 -8.43 6.23
N PHE A 99 -10.68 -8.02 4.97
CA PHE A 99 -11.44 -8.78 3.96
C PHE A 99 -10.82 -10.14 3.69
N GLU A 100 -9.50 -10.23 3.54
CA GLU A 100 -8.78 -11.49 3.32
C GLU A 100 -9.06 -12.48 4.46
N ILE A 101 -8.99 -12.04 5.73
CA ILE A 101 -9.23 -12.94 6.86
C ILE A 101 -10.69 -13.37 6.97
N ILE A 102 -11.65 -12.50 6.67
CA ILE A 102 -13.08 -12.84 6.67
C ILE A 102 -13.39 -13.83 5.55
N LEU A 103 -12.88 -13.55 4.34
CA LEU A 103 -13.05 -14.44 3.19
C LEU A 103 -12.40 -15.81 3.47
N PHE A 104 -11.20 -15.83 4.05
CA PHE A 104 -10.49 -17.07 4.34
C PHE A 104 -11.12 -17.87 5.49
N ALA A 105 -11.39 -17.24 6.63
CA ALA A 105 -11.82 -17.95 7.84
C ALA A 105 -13.32 -18.27 7.85
N TRP A 106 -14.16 -17.40 7.27
CA TRP A 106 -15.62 -17.52 7.37
C TRP A 106 -16.27 -17.94 6.05
N VAL A 107 -15.82 -17.41 4.90
CA VAL A 107 -16.43 -17.73 3.59
C VAL A 107 -15.87 -19.04 3.02
N PHE A 108 -14.55 -19.17 2.90
CA PHE A 108 -13.89 -20.42 2.50
C PHE A 108 -14.02 -21.51 3.58
N GLY A 109 -14.16 -21.08 4.84
CA GLY A 109 -14.39 -21.93 5.99
C GLY A 109 -13.08 -22.34 6.67
N MET A 110 -13.01 -22.10 7.98
CA MET A 110 -11.81 -22.34 8.79
C MET A 110 -11.33 -23.79 8.74
N ASP A 111 -12.20 -24.78 8.57
CA ASP A 111 -11.77 -26.18 8.50
C ASP A 111 -11.02 -26.48 7.19
N ASN A 112 -11.50 -25.95 6.06
CA ASN A 112 -10.83 -26.05 4.77
C ASN A 112 -9.53 -25.25 4.78
N GLY A 113 -9.57 -24.01 5.28
CA GLY A 113 -8.38 -23.16 5.41
C GLY A 113 -7.32 -23.78 6.33
N TRP A 114 -7.73 -24.41 7.43
CA TRP A 114 -6.81 -25.09 8.35
C TRP A 114 -6.17 -26.34 7.74
N ALA A 115 -6.93 -27.09 6.95
CA ALA A 115 -6.40 -28.22 6.18
C ALA A 115 -5.35 -27.74 5.18
N GLU A 116 -5.62 -26.65 4.46
CA GLU A 116 -4.69 -26.07 3.50
C GLU A 116 -3.41 -25.54 4.16
N ILE A 117 -3.51 -24.83 5.29
CA ILE A 117 -2.36 -24.32 6.05
C ILE A 117 -1.43 -25.44 6.51
N ASN A 118 -1.99 -26.59 6.90
CA ASN A 118 -1.20 -27.72 7.39
C ASN A 118 -0.88 -28.75 6.30
N ARG A 119 -1.31 -28.52 5.05
CA ARG A 119 -1.08 -29.43 3.94
C ARG A 119 0.39 -29.35 3.54
N ASN A 120 1.10 -30.49 3.65
CA ASN A 120 2.54 -30.60 3.36
C ASN A 120 3.41 -29.60 4.14
N ALA A 121 2.95 -29.15 5.32
CA ALA A 121 3.71 -28.24 6.16
C ALA A 121 4.77 -29.01 6.97
N ASP A 122 6.01 -28.52 6.97
CA ASP A 122 7.12 -29.08 7.76
C ASP A 122 6.82 -29.06 9.27
N MET A 123 6.01 -28.10 9.72
CA MET A 123 5.55 -27.98 11.09
C MET A 123 4.05 -27.68 11.12
N LYS A 124 3.32 -28.41 11.98
CA LYS A 124 1.88 -28.17 12.18
C LYS A 124 1.66 -26.94 13.05
N VAL A 125 0.72 -26.09 12.64
CA VAL A 125 0.37 -24.89 13.40
C VAL A 125 -0.39 -25.30 14.68
N PRO A 126 -0.07 -24.73 15.87
CA PRO A 126 -0.78 -25.06 17.10
C PRO A 126 -2.28 -24.75 17.03
N ALA A 127 -3.13 -25.64 17.56
CA ALA A 127 -4.59 -25.53 17.46
C ALA A 127 -5.18 -24.22 18.03
N ALA A 128 -4.48 -23.56 18.96
CA ALA A 128 -4.86 -22.24 19.46
C ALA A 128 -4.96 -21.20 18.33
N PHE A 129 -4.08 -21.25 17.33
CA PHE A 129 -4.11 -20.33 16.19
C PHE A 129 -5.36 -20.50 15.33
N LYS A 130 -5.97 -21.69 15.29
CA LYS A 130 -7.24 -21.90 14.60
C LYS A 130 -8.34 -21.02 15.20
N PHE A 131 -8.38 -20.90 16.54
CA PHE A 131 -9.31 -20.02 17.23
C PHE A 131 -8.95 -18.54 17.02
N ILE A 132 -7.66 -18.21 17.08
CA ILE A 132 -7.17 -16.83 16.87
C ILE A 132 -7.57 -16.33 15.47
N ILE A 133 -7.24 -17.09 14.42
CA ILE A 133 -7.54 -16.74 13.02
C ILE A 133 -9.06 -16.64 12.80
N LYS A 134 -9.84 -17.53 13.39
CA LYS A 134 -11.29 -17.56 13.18
C LYS A 134 -12.03 -16.44 13.91
N TYR A 135 -11.59 -16.04 15.09
CA TYR A 135 -12.37 -15.13 15.94
C TYR A 135 -11.60 -13.90 16.40
N ILE A 136 -10.39 -14.05 16.93
CA ILE A 136 -9.64 -12.93 17.52
C ILE A 136 -9.16 -11.96 16.45
N THR A 137 -8.48 -12.44 15.40
CA THR A 137 -7.92 -11.59 14.35
C THR A 137 -8.99 -10.79 13.62
N PRO A 138 -10.12 -11.38 13.15
CA PRO A 138 -11.18 -10.61 12.50
C PRO A 138 -11.79 -9.55 13.43
N VAL A 139 -12.04 -9.89 14.70
CA VAL A 139 -12.61 -8.93 15.68
C VAL A 139 -11.66 -7.76 15.93
N ILE A 140 -10.35 -8.02 16.09
CA ILE A 140 -9.35 -6.95 16.25
C ILE A 140 -9.31 -6.06 15.01
N LEU A 141 -9.25 -6.64 13.80
CA LEU A 141 -9.18 -5.85 12.57
C LEU A 141 -10.45 -5.00 12.36
N ILE A 142 -11.64 -5.55 12.63
CA ILE A 142 -12.90 -4.80 12.59
C ILE A 142 -12.87 -3.67 13.62
N SER A 143 -12.41 -3.96 14.85
CA SER A 143 -12.35 -2.95 15.92
C SER A 143 -11.37 -1.82 15.59
N VAL A 144 -10.19 -2.14 15.05
CA VAL A 144 -9.20 -1.17 14.60
C VAL A 144 -9.74 -0.33 13.45
N PHE A 145 -10.44 -0.95 12.50
CA PHE A 145 -11.07 -0.22 11.39
C PHE A 145 -12.18 0.72 11.88
N LEU A 146 -13.06 0.25 12.77
CA LEU A 146 -14.11 1.11 13.34
C LEU A 146 -13.53 2.25 14.18
N GLY A 147 -12.47 1.98 14.95
CA GLY A 147 -11.75 2.99 15.72
C GLY A 147 -11.08 4.03 14.82
N SER A 148 -10.45 3.60 13.72
CA SER A 148 -9.78 4.50 12.78
C SER A 148 -10.75 5.41 12.00
N LEU A 149 -12.04 5.09 11.95
CA LEU A 149 -13.06 5.99 11.39
C LEU A 149 -13.28 7.22 12.27
N LEU A 150 -13.30 7.05 13.60
CA LEU A 150 -13.82 8.05 14.55
C LEU A 150 -12.75 8.79 15.36
N ILE A 151 -11.51 8.30 15.37
CA ILE A 151 -10.40 8.95 16.11
C ILE A 151 -9.99 10.27 15.42
N ASP A 152 -9.48 11.23 16.20
CA ASP A 152 -8.92 12.47 15.65
C ASP A 152 -7.79 12.18 14.67
N GLY A 153 -7.89 12.75 13.48
CA GLY A 153 -6.97 12.46 12.36
C GLY A 153 -7.21 11.10 11.67
N GLY A 154 -8.29 10.41 12.03
CA GLY A 154 -8.77 9.20 11.40
C GLY A 154 -9.36 9.43 10.01
N ILE A 155 -9.99 8.38 9.45
CA ILE A 155 -10.46 8.37 8.06
C ILE A 155 -11.46 9.49 7.78
N ILE A 156 -12.42 9.75 8.69
CA ILE A 156 -13.42 10.81 8.49
C ILE A 156 -12.77 12.18 8.47
N ASP A 157 -11.87 12.46 9.40
CA ASP A 157 -11.16 13.74 9.50
C ASP A 157 -10.27 13.98 8.26
N GLN A 158 -9.63 12.92 7.75
CA GLN A 158 -8.82 12.99 6.55
C GLN A 158 -9.68 13.31 5.32
N VAL A 159 -10.75 12.54 5.07
CA VAL A 159 -11.65 12.75 3.92
C VAL A 159 -12.27 14.14 3.95
N THR A 160 -12.64 14.62 5.13
CA THR A 160 -13.25 15.95 5.31
C THR A 160 -12.24 17.09 5.31
N ASN A 161 -10.93 16.81 5.21
CA ASN A 161 -9.86 17.81 5.29
C ASN A 161 -9.94 18.66 6.56
N LYS A 162 -10.43 18.10 7.68
CA LYS A 162 -10.69 18.84 8.92
C LYS A 162 -9.49 19.67 9.38
N ALA A 163 -8.30 19.07 9.43
CA ALA A 163 -7.07 19.76 9.82
C ALA A 163 -6.74 20.96 8.91
N LEU A 164 -6.90 20.82 7.58
CA LEU A 164 -6.68 21.91 6.64
C LEU A 164 -7.73 23.02 6.80
N HIS A 165 -8.99 22.67 7.09
CA HIS A 165 -10.05 23.65 7.35
C HIS A 165 -9.78 24.45 8.62
N GLU A 166 -9.34 23.79 9.68
CA GLU A 166 -8.95 24.44 10.94
C GLU A 166 -7.74 25.36 10.75
N GLU A 167 -6.71 24.90 10.01
CA GLU A 167 -5.51 25.69 9.74
C GLU A 167 -5.81 26.93 8.85
N LEU A 168 -6.68 26.77 7.85
CA LEU A 168 -7.14 27.88 6.99
C LEU A 168 -7.96 28.91 7.77
N ALA A 169 -8.80 28.45 8.71
CA ALA A 169 -9.60 29.33 9.57
C ALA A 169 -8.74 30.09 10.58
N ALA A 170 -7.68 29.46 11.09
CA ALA A 170 -6.74 30.06 12.04
C ALA A 170 -5.76 31.04 11.37
N THR A 171 -5.45 30.84 10.09
CA THR A 171 -4.45 31.66 9.37
C THR A 171 -5.05 32.97 8.84
N THR A 172 -4.48 34.09 9.29
CA THR A 172 -4.81 35.45 8.80
C THR A 172 -3.82 35.99 7.76
N ASP A 173 -2.64 35.38 7.63
CA ASP A 173 -1.62 35.78 6.65
C ASP A 173 -2.03 35.36 5.23
N PRO A 174 -2.14 36.30 4.27
CA PRO A 174 -2.47 36.00 2.88
C PRO A 174 -1.53 35.00 2.21
N VAL A 175 -0.23 35.03 2.52
CA VAL A 175 0.77 34.17 1.88
C VAL A 175 0.62 32.72 2.34
N GLN A 176 0.52 32.52 3.65
CA GLN A 176 0.31 31.19 4.22
C GLN A 176 -1.06 30.63 3.82
N ARG A 177 -2.10 31.47 3.76
CA ARG A 177 -3.41 31.05 3.26
C ARG A 177 -3.31 30.54 1.83
N ALA A 178 -2.69 31.27 0.91
CA ALA A 178 -2.53 30.84 -0.48
C ALA A 178 -1.82 29.48 -0.60
N PHE A 179 -0.76 29.26 0.19
CA PHE A 179 -0.08 27.97 0.26
C PHE A 179 -0.99 26.83 0.74
N LEU A 180 -1.80 27.06 1.77
CA LEU A 180 -2.74 26.06 2.29
C LEU A 180 -3.87 25.74 1.31
N GLU A 181 -4.32 26.73 0.53
CA GLU A 181 -5.29 26.51 -0.55
C GLU A 181 -4.71 25.62 -1.65
N GLU A 182 -3.47 25.87 -2.04
CA GLU A 182 -2.73 25.04 -2.99
C GLU A 182 -2.51 23.63 -2.43
N LYS A 183 -2.09 23.51 -1.16
CA LYS A 183 -1.94 22.23 -0.46
C LYS A 183 -3.22 21.40 -0.50
N ARG A 184 -4.37 22.02 -0.21
CA ARG A 184 -5.69 21.36 -0.29
C ARG A 184 -6.01 20.87 -1.71
N MET A 185 -5.66 21.63 -2.74
CA MET A 185 -5.84 21.19 -4.12
C MET A 185 -5.01 19.93 -4.43
N PHE A 186 -3.74 19.91 -4.02
CA PHE A 186 -2.87 18.74 -4.21
C PHE A 186 -3.32 17.51 -3.40
N VAL A 187 -3.78 17.70 -2.17
CA VAL A 187 -4.34 16.65 -1.32
C VAL A 187 -5.62 16.04 -1.94
N ASN A 188 -6.54 16.87 -2.42
CA ASN A 188 -7.73 16.33 -3.09
C ASN A 188 -7.40 15.70 -4.45
N GLY A 189 -6.44 16.28 -5.18
CA GLY A 189 -5.96 15.75 -6.45
C GLY A 189 -5.30 14.37 -6.30
N SER A 190 -4.49 14.17 -5.25
CA SER A 190 -3.87 12.87 -4.96
C SER A 190 -4.92 11.81 -4.65
N ARG A 191 -5.94 12.12 -3.85
CA ARG A 191 -7.07 11.21 -3.57
C ARG A 191 -7.84 10.83 -4.83
N MET A 192 -8.15 11.80 -5.69
CA MET A 192 -8.79 11.53 -6.97
C MET A 192 -7.93 10.61 -7.84
N LEU A 193 -6.61 10.86 -7.90
CA LEU A 193 -5.68 10.00 -8.63
C LEU A 193 -5.67 8.57 -8.06
N LEU A 194 -5.65 8.39 -6.75
CA LEU A 194 -5.72 7.06 -6.11
C LEU A 194 -7.02 6.33 -6.45
N VAL A 195 -8.16 7.01 -6.42
CA VAL A 195 -9.46 6.43 -6.84
C VAL A 195 -9.43 6.05 -8.33
N LEU A 196 -8.85 6.88 -9.19
CA LEU A 196 -8.70 6.58 -10.61
C LEU A 196 -7.78 5.38 -10.85
N ILE A 197 -6.69 5.25 -10.09
CA ILE A 197 -5.80 4.08 -10.14
C ILE A 197 -6.57 2.83 -9.74
N PHE A 198 -7.35 2.88 -8.65
CA PHE A 198 -8.16 1.75 -8.21
C PHE A 198 -9.18 1.34 -9.28
N ALA A 199 -9.87 2.30 -9.89
CA ALA A 199 -10.80 2.05 -10.99
C ALA A 199 -10.08 1.47 -12.23
N ALA A 200 -8.88 1.96 -12.55
CA ALA A 200 -8.07 1.45 -13.65
C ALA A 200 -7.62 0.00 -13.39
N ILE A 201 -7.21 -0.34 -12.18
CA ILE A 201 -6.88 -1.73 -11.80
C ILE A 201 -8.12 -2.61 -11.93
N GLY A 202 -9.28 -2.17 -11.42
CA GLY A 202 -10.54 -2.90 -11.56
C GLY A 202 -10.91 -3.14 -13.03
N PHE A 203 -10.71 -2.14 -13.89
CA PHE A 203 -10.89 -2.27 -15.33
C PHE A 203 -9.89 -3.25 -15.95
N LEU A 204 -8.62 -3.26 -15.54
CA LEU A 204 -7.62 -4.23 -16.00
C LEU A 204 -8.01 -5.64 -15.61
N VAL A 205 -8.50 -5.86 -14.39
CA VAL A 205 -9.01 -7.17 -13.93
C VAL A 205 -10.21 -7.61 -14.76
N TYR A 206 -11.15 -6.70 -15.03
CA TYR A 206 -12.29 -6.99 -15.91
C TYR A 206 -11.85 -7.37 -17.33
N ARG A 207 -10.85 -6.67 -17.88
CA ARG A 207 -10.28 -6.98 -19.20
C ARG A 207 -9.53 -8.31 -19.21
N ALA A 208 -8.78 -8.62 -18.16
CA ALA A 208 -8.14 -9.92 -17.97
C ALA A 208 -9.17 -11.05 -17.99
N GLN A 209 -10.28 -10.89 -17.25
CA GLN A 209 -11.37 -11.86 -17.26
C GLN A 209 -11.95 -12.07 -18.67
N GLN A 210 -12.24 -11.00 -19.42
CA GLN A 210 -12.73 -11.13 -20.80
C GLN A 210 -11.74 -11.86 -21.72
N LEU A 211 -10.44 -11.62 -21.56
CA LEU A 211 -9.40 -12.31 -22.32
C LEU A 211 -9.37 -13.81 -21.97
N ARG A 212 -9.49 -14.14 -20.68
CA ARG A 212 -9.55 -15.51 -20.21
C ARG A 212 -10.76 -16.25 -20.77
N ASP A 213 -11.93 -15.64 -20.78
CA ASP A 213 -13.16 -16.26 -21.28
C ASP A 213 -13.07 -16.52 -22.80
N ARG A 214 -12.49 -15.59 -23.57
CA ARG A 214 -12.23 -15.77 -25.01
C ARG A 214 -11.26 -16.91 -25.29
N ASN A 215 -10.17 -16.98 -24.52
CA ASN A 215 -9.15 -18.02 -24.68
C ASN A 215 -9.62 -19.40 -24.17
N GLY A 216 -10.46 -19.42 -23.14
CA GLY A 216 -11.11 -20.61 -22.60
C GLY A 216 -12.11 -21.22 -23.58
N GLY A 217 -12.90 -20.38 -24.27
CA GLY A 217 -13.78 -20.81 -25.37
C GLY A 217 -13.03 -21.48 -26.51
N GLN A 218 -11.88 -20.93 -26.92
CA GLN A 218 -11.04 -21.50 -27.99
C GLN A 218 -10.39 -22.86 -27.64
N ARG A 219 -10.22 -23.18 -26.36
CA ARG A 219 -9.72 -24.50 -25.91
C ARG A 219 -10.80 -25.58 -25.95
N LEU A 220 -12.07 -25.23 -25.75
CA LEU A 220 -13.20 -26.16 -25.83
C LEU A 220 -13.62 -26.44 -27.27
N GLU A 221 -13.45 -25.50 -28.20
CA GLU A 221 -13.71 -25.72 -29.64
C GLU A 221 -12.65 -26.56 -30.36
N ARG A 222 -11.48 -26.78 -29.72
CA ARG A 222 -10.37 -27.57 -30.26
C ARG A 222 -10.19 -28.94 -29.58
N ALA A 223 -11.01 -29.26 -28.58
CA ALA A 223 -11.03 -30.54 -27.87
C ALA A 223 -12.20 -31.40 -28.37
#